data_AF-Q6RW07-F1
#
_entry.id   AF-Q6RW07-F1
#
_cell.length_a   1.000
_cell.length_b   1.000
_cell.length_c   1.000
_cell.angle_alpha   90.00
_cell.angle_beta   90.00
_cell.angle_gamma   90.00
#
_symmetry.space_group_name_H-M   'P 1'
#
loop_
_entity.id
_entity.type
_entity.pdbx_description
1 polymer ?
#
loop_
_entity_poly.entity_id
_entity_poly.type
_entity_poly.pdbx_seq_one_letter_code
_entity_poly.pdbx_strand_id
1 'polypeptide(L)'
;LDATNTGLKVAGIDVMFSEIGSAIEEVIKSYEFEYKSKVYNIKPIKNLNGHSILPYHIHGGKSVPIIATNDDTRMEENEIYAIETFATTGRGYVTEGLDCSHYMKYCDNPFLNENSTRLNSAKILLGGINTHFGTLAFCRRWLDQLGFNKHALALKSLVDSEIIRPYPPLNDISGSFSSQMEHY
;
A
#
# COMPACT_ATOMS: atom_id res chain seq x y z
N LEU A 1 10.65 -12.77 4.81
CA LEU A 1 12.10 -12.52 4.64
C LEU A 1 12.64 -13.21 3.40
N ASP A 2 12.66 -14.55 3.34
CA ASP A 2 13.22 -15.29 2.20
C ASP A 2 12.54 -14.95 0.87
N ALA A 3 11.21 -14.85 0.87
CA ALA A 3 10.42 -14.42 -0.28
C ALA A 3 10.79 -13.00 -0.77
N THR A 4 10.90 -12.02 0.13
CA THR A 4 11.36 -10.66 -0.22
C THR A 4 12.77 -10.67 -0.78
N ASN A 5 13.70 -11.42 -0.17
CA ASN A 5 15.07 -11.55 -0.66
C ASN A 5 15.13 -12.25 -2.03
N THR A 6 14.21 -13.16 -2.31
CA THR A 6 14.07 -13.79 -3.63
C THR A 6 13.59 -12.76 -4.64
N GLY A 7 12.57 -11.97 -4.32
CA GLY A 7 12.13 -10.84 -5.14
C GLY A 7 13.27 -9.86 -5.46
N LEU A 8 14.08 -9.49 -4.46
CA LEU A 8 15.24 -8.62 -4.63
C LEU A 8 16.33 -9.21 -5.52
N LYS A 9 16.56 -10.53 -5.47
CA LYS A 9 17.54 -11.21 -6.34
C LYS A 9 17.08 -11.33 -7.78
N VAL A 10 15.76 -11.48 -7.98
CA VAL A 10 15.17 -11.61 -9.32
C VAL A 10 14.98 -10.24 -9.96
N ALA A 11 14.71 -9.20 -9.19
CA ALA A 11 14.56 -7.83 -9.68
C ALA A 11 15.79 -7.35 -10.46
N GLY A 12 15.55 -6.68 -11.58
CA GLY A 12 16.59 -6.17 -12.46
C GLY A 12 15.99 -5.52 -13.70
N ILE A 13 16.78 -4.70 -14.39
CA ILE A 13 16.36 -4.05 -15.64
C ILE A 13 15.93 -5.13 -16.63
N ASP A 14 14.84 -4.83 -17.36
CA ASP A 14 14.16 -5.71 -18.30
C ASP A 14 13.49 -6.95 -17.68
N VAL A 15 13.58 -7.21 -16.37
CA VAL A 15 12.90 -8.37 -15.77
C VAL A 15 11.38 -8.15 -15.75
N MET A 16 10.63 -9.16 -16.16
CA MET A 16 9.16 -9.11 -16.14
C MET A 16 8.61 -9.25 -14.72
N PHE A 17 7.54 -8.52 -14.43
CA PHE A 17 6.82 -8.61 -13.17
C PHE A 17 6.28 -10.01 -12.88
N SER A 18 5.81 -10.71 -13.90
CA SER A 18 5.38 -12.11 -13.80
C SER A 18 6.50 -13.06 -13.33
N GLU A 19 7.75 -12.82 -13.70
CA GLU A 19 8.90 -13.62 -13.24
C GLU A 19 9.15 -13.40 -11.74
N ILE A 20 9.15 -12.13 -11.31
CA ILE A 20 9.32 -11.76 -9.89
C ILE A 20 8.20 -12.36 -9.04
N GLY A 21 6.94 -12.17 -9.46
CA GLY A 21 5.79 -12.68 -8.72
C GLY A 21 5.75 -14.20 -8.61
N SER A 22 6.13 -14.91 -9.69
CA SER A 22 6.21 -16.38 -9.68
C SER A 22 7.28 -16.89 -8.72
N ALA A 23 8.48 -16.28 -8.74
CA ALA A 23 9.57 -16.66 -7.85
C ALA A 23 9.24 -16.40 -6.37
N ILE A 24 8.61 -15.25 -6.08
CA ILE A 24 8.15 -14.93 -4.73
C ILE A 24 7.10 -15.94 -4.25
N GLU A 25 6.11 -16.28 -5.10
CA GLU A 25 5.04 -17.19 -4.74
C GLU A 25 5.53 -18.62 -4.49
N GLU A 26 6.45 -19.10 -5.32
CA GLU A 26 7.09 -20.41 -5.15
C GLU A 26 7.73 -20.50 -3.75
N VAL A 27 8.52 -19.49 -3.39
CA VAL A 27 9.18 -19.44 -2.08
C VAL A 27 8.17 -19.31 -0.96
N ILE A 28 7.15 -18.45 -1.05
CA ILE A 28 6.15 -18.33 0.04
C ILE A 28 5.43 -19.67 0.27
N LYS A 29 5.04 -20.36 -0.81
CA LYS A 29 4.29 -21.62 -0.74
C LYS A 29 5.15 -22.82 -0.33
N SER A 30 6.48 -22.69 -0.30
CA SER A 30 7.37 -23.76 0.18
C SER A 30 7.47 -23.84 1.71
N TYR A 31 6.86 -22.90 2.44
CA TYR A 31 6.89 -22.87 3.91
C TYR A 31 5.58 -23.36 4.53
N GLU A 32 5.74 -24.03 5.67
CA GLU A 32 4.67 -24.36 6.60
C GLU A 32 4.96 -23.74 7.98
N PHE A 33 3.91 -23.47 8.75
CA PHE A 33 4.01 -22.95 10.10
C PHE A 33 3.14 -23.78 11.05
N GLU A 34 3.72 -24.28 12.14
CA GLU A 34 2.98 -24.99 13.17
C GLU A 34 2.69 -24.07 14.37
N TYR A 35 1.42 -23.97 14.74
CA TYR A 35 0.99 -23.25 15.94
C TYR A 35 -0.16 -23.97 16.62
N LYS A 36 -0.05 -24.22 17.93
CA LYS A 36 -1.05 -24.94 18.73
C LYS A 36 -1.47 -26.27 18.08
N SER A 37 -0.49 -27.08 17.65
CA SER A 37 -0.71 -28.39 17.02
C SER A 37 -1.51 -28.36 15.71
N LYS A 38 -1.59 -27.19 15.07
CA LYS A 38 -2.13 -27.04 13.71
C LYS A 38 -1.02 -26.57 12.79
N VAL A 39 -0.86 -27.29 11.68
CA VAL A 39 0.03 -26.93 10.57
C VAL A 39 -0.72 -26.04 9.59
N TYR A 40 -0.08 -24.97 9.15
CA TYR A 40 -0.60 -24.01 8.18
C TYR A 40 0.35 -23.96 6.99
N ASN A 41 -0.18 -24.20 5.79
CA ASN A 41 0.53 -23.88 4.55
C ASN A 41 0.51 -22.36 4.37
N ILE A 42 1.68 -21.77 4.21
CA ILE A 42 1.80 -20.33 4.05
C ILE A 42 1.38 -19.91 2.64
N LYS A 43 0.67 -18.79 2.56
CA LYS A 43 0.16 -18.23 1.30
C LYS A 43 0.62 -16.79 1.14
N PRO A 44 0.87 -16.34 -0.10
CA PRO A 44 0.96 -14.91 -0.37
C PRO A 44 -0.41 -14.24 -0.18
N ILE A 45 -0.43 -12.99 0.27
CA ILE A 45 -1.63 -12.15 0.21
C ILE A 45 -1.76 -11.57 -1.20
N LYS A 46 -2.52 -12.24 -2.06
CA LYS A 46 -2.48 -12.05 -3.52
C LYS A 46 -2.93 -10.67 -4.05
N ASN A 47 -3.58 -9.87 -3.22
CA ASN A 47 -4.02 -8.51 -3.56
C ASN A 47 -3.24 -7.43 -2.81
N LEU A 48 -2.04 -7.77 -2.33
CA LEU A 48 -1.00 -6.83 -1.94
C LEU A 48 0.21 -7.04 -2.86
N ASN A 49 0.93 -5.96 -3.11
CA ASN A 49 1.94 -5.87 -4.15
C ASN A 49 3.05 -4.94 -3.67
N GLY A 50 4.27 -5.18 -4.13
CA GLY A 50 5.27 -4.12 -4.17
C GLY A 50 4.91 -3.06 -5.21
N HIS A 51 5.69 -2.01 -5.32
CA HIS A 51 5.37 -0.90 -6.22
C HIS A 51 6.58 -0.07 -6.61
N SER A 52 6.52 0.61 -7.75
CA SER A 52 7.48 1.66 -8.10
C SER A 52 7.33 2.85 -7.13
N ILE A 53 8.40 3.60 -6.92
CA ILE A 53 8.43 4.82 -6.11
C ILE A 53 8.90 5.98 -6.98
N LEU A 54 8.16 7.09 -6.93
CA LEU A 54 8.52 8.35 -7.57
C LEU A 54 8.73 9.45 -6.51
N PRO A 55 9.43 10.56 -6.84
CA PRO A 55 9.59 11.68 -5.91
C PRO A 55 8.25 12.17 -5.37
N TYR A 56 8.09 12.10 -4.04
CA TYR A 56 6.86 12.45 -3.31
C TYR A 56 5.61 11.66 -3.70
N HIS A 57 5.75 10.54 -4.41
CA HIS A 57 4.64 9.70 -4.83
C HIS A 57 4.99 8.23 -4.54
N ILE A 58 4.50 7.75 -3.40
CA ILE A 58 4.88 6.42 -2.87
C ILE A 58 4.45 5.30 -3.83
N HIS A 59 3.27 5.37 -4.45
CA HIS A 59 2.79 4.40 -5.43
C HIS A 59 2.98 4.90 -6.87
N GLY A 60 4.19 4.85 -7.41
CA GLY A 60 4.58 5.44 -8.70
C GLY A 60 3.91 4.91 -9.98
N GLY A 61 2.89 4.06 -9.87
CA GLY A 61 2.07 3.59 -10.99
C GLY A 61 2.32 2.15 -11.46
N LYS A 62 3.48 1.56 -11.15
CA LYS A 62 3.76 0.13 -11.41
C LYS A 62 3.60 -0.71 -10.14
N SER A 63 2.96 -1.87 -10.24
CA SER A 63 2.71 -2.79 -9.12
C SER A 63 3.45 -4.11 -9.32
N VAL A 64 4.39 -4.42 -8.41
CA VAL A 64 5.18 -5.66 -8.45
C VAL A 64 4.38 -6.78 -7.77
N PRO A 65 3.97 -7.83 -8.50
CA PRO A 65 3.19 -8.91 -7.92
C PRO A 65 4.01 -9.80 -7.00
N ILE A 66 3.32 -10.45 -6.05
CA ILE A 66 3.87 -11.49 -5.17
C ILE A 66 3.25 -12.87 -5.47
N ILE A 67 2.55 -12.96 -6.60
CA ILE A 67 1.94 -14.17 -7.17
C ILE A 67 2.30 -14.28 -8.64
N ALA A 68 2.22 -15.48 -9.20
CA ALA A 68 2.29 -15.67 -10.64
C ALA A 68 1.15 -14.89 -11.33
N THR A 69 1.51 -14.10 -12.35
CA THR A 69 0.58 -13.32 -13.17
C THR A 69 0.95 -13.46 -14.65
N ASN A 70 0.11 -12.94 -15.53
CA ASN A 70 0.43 -12.76 -16.95
C ASN A 70 0.88 -11.31 -17.26
N ASP A 71 1.39 -10.60 -16.25
CA ASP A 71 1.87 -9.23 -16.40
C ASP A 71 3.24 -9.22 -17.11
N ASP A 72 3.28 -8.62 -18.29
CA ASP A 72 4.47 -8.48 -19.13
C ASP A 72 5.19 -7.14 -18.93
N THR A 73 4.73 -6.32 -17.98
CA THR A 73 5.44 -5.11 -17.53
C THR A 73 6.85 -5.47 -17.08
N ARG A 74 7.82 -4.64 -17.49
CA ARG A 74 9.23 -4.80 -17.13
C ARG A 74 9.70 -3.68 -16.22
N MET A 75 10.67 -4.01 -15.37
CA MET A 75 11.46 -3.00 -14.67
C MET A 75 12.34 -2.25 -15.67
N GLU A 76 12.37 -0.94 -15.56
CA GLU A 76 13.16 -0.06 -16.43
C GLU A 76 14.36 0.52 -15.67
N GLU A 77 15.38 0.93 -16.43
CA GLU A 77 16.53 1.63 -15.87
C GLU A 77 16.10 2.91 -15.14
N ASN A 78 16.73 3.19 -13.99
CA ASN A 78 16.47 4.36 -13.13
C ASN A 78 15.12 4.37 -12.40
N GLU A 79 14.38 3.27 -12.37
CA GLU A 79 13.22 3.13 -11.49
C GLU A 79 13.63 2.67 -10.08
N ILE A 80 12.86 3.12 -9.08
CA ILE A 80 12.99 2.69 -7.69
C ILE A 80 11.77 1.84 -7.36
N TYR A 81 11.96 0.75 -6.62
CA TYR A 81 10.88 -0.16 -6.25
C TYR A 81 10.88 -0.49 -4.78
N ALA A 82 9.72 -0.43 -4.14
CA ALA A 82 9.43 -1.19 -2.94
C ALA A 82 9.21 -2.66 -3.34
N ILE A 83 10.13 -3.53 -2.93
CA ILE A 83 9.93 -4.98 -2.98
C ILE A 83 9.46 -5.43 -1.61
N GLU A 84 8.15 -5.63 -1.48
CA GLU A 84 7.51 -6.12 -0.27
C GLU A 84 6.73 -7.40 -0.51
N THR A 85 6.75 -8.29 0.47
CA THR A 85 6.01 -9.55 0.42
C THR A 85 5.21 -9.75 1.68
N PHE A 86 4.05 -10.38 1.51
CA PHE A 86 3.07 -10.59 2.57
C PHE A 86 2.71 -12.06 2.63
N ALA A 87 3.07 -12.70 3.73
CA ALA A 87 2.79 -14.11 3.98
C ALA A 87 1.70 -14.25 5.05
N THR A 88 0.76 -15.16 4.84
CA THR A 88 -0.40 -15.35 5.74
C THR A 88 -0.72 -16.82 5.97
N THR A 89 -1.25 -17.12 7.16
CA THR A 89 -1.91 -18.40 7.49
C THR A 89 -3.40 -18.42 7.14
N GLY A 90 -3.94 -17.29 6.68
CA GLY A 90 -5.35 -17.07 6.39
C GLY A 90 -5.78 -17.49 4.98
N ARG A 91 -6.64 -16.67 4.37
CA ARG A 91 -7.17 -16.95 3.03
C ARG A 91 -6.23 -16.46 1.91
N GLY A 92 -5.22 -15.65 2.21
CA GLY A 92 -4.34 -15.09 1.17
C GLY A 92 -4.97 -13.91 0.44
N TYR A 93 -5.86 -13.17 1.09
CA TYR A 93 -6.52 -12.00 0.50
C TYR A 93 -7.03 -11.05 1.58
N VAL A 94 -6.64 -9.78 1.50
CA VAL A 94 -7.05 -8.76 2.46
C VAL A 94 -8.29 -8.00 2.01
N THR A 95 -9.09 -7.57 2.97
CA THR A 95 -10.21 -6.65 2.79
C THR A 95 -10.05 -5.47 3.72
N GLU A 96 -10.66 -4.35 3.35
CA GLU A 96 -10.66 -3.15 4.17
C GLU A 96 -11.31 -3.42 5.53
N GLY A 97 -10.63 -3.02 6.59
CA GLY A 97 -11.12 -2.97 7.95
C GLY A 97 -11.80 -1.66 8.28
N LEU A 98 -12.24 -1.57 9.53
CA LEU A 98 -12.78 -0.33 10.09
C LEU A 98 -11.65 0.59 10.54
N ASP A 99 -12.00 1.83 10.90
CA ASP A 99 -11.11 2.81 11.53
C ASP A 99 -9.93 3.27 10.68
N CYS A 100 -10.24 3.88 9.53
CA CYS A 100 -9.25 4.46 8.64
C CYS A 100 -8.37 5.53 9.34
N SER A 101 -7.06 5.31 9.31
CA SER A 101 -6.06 6.16 9.94
C SER A 101 -5.08 6.80 8.94
N HIS A 102 -4.86 6.18 7.79
CA HIS A 102 -3.95 6.65 6.74
C HIS A 102 -4.72 7.35 5.63
N TYR A 103 -4.13 8.43 5.13
CA TYR A 103 -4.72 9.28 4.12
C TYR A 103 -3.60 9.80 3.21
N MET A 104 -3.89 10.03 1.94
CA MET A 104 -2.95 10.63 1.01
C MET A 104 -3.72 11.48 0.00
N LYS A 105 -3.12 12.57 -0.48
CA LYS A 105 -3.74 13.34 -1.56
C LYS A 105 -3.76 12.51 -2.85
N TYR A 106 -4.84 12.60 -3.62
CA TYR A 106 -4.86 12.02 -4.96
C TYR A 106 -3.80 12.73 -5.82
N CYS A 107 -2.89 11.96 -6.40
CA CYS A 107 -1.83 12.40 -7.29
C CYS A 107 -2.21 12.19 -8.76
N ASP A 108 -2.94 11.10 -9.05
CA ASP A 108 -3.21 10.65 -10.43
C ASP A 108 -4.67 10.83 -10.86
N ASN A 109 -5.45 11.67 -10.17
CA ASN A 109 -6.82 11.96 -10.59
C ASN A 109 -6.81 13.17 -11.55
N PRO A 110 -6.98 12.97 -12.87
CA PRO A 110 -6.96 14.07 -13.84
C PRO A 110 -8.16 15.02 -13.70
N PHE A 111 -9.20 14.62 -12.95
CA PHE A 111 -10.39 15.42 -12.67
C PHE A 111 -10.36 16.07 -11.29
N LEU A 112 -9.22 15.99 -10.58
CA LEU A 112 -9.09 16.57 -9.25
C LEU A 112 -9.32 18.08 -9.28
N ASN A 113 -10.32 18.51 -8.51
CA ASN A 113 -10.63 19.91 -8.31
C ASN A 113 -10.55 20.24 -6.82
N GLU A 114 -9.44 20.84 -6.39
CA GLU A 114 -9.22 21.25 -4.99
C GLU A 114 -10.24 22.27 -4.50
N ASN A 115 -10.91 22.98 -5.41
CA ASN A 115 -11.94 23.96 -5.10
C ASN A 115 -13.36 23.34 -5.02
N SER A 116 -13.49 22.02 -5.17
CA SER A 116 -14.77 21.32 -5.12
C SER A 116 -15.44 21.40 -3.74
N THR A 117 -14.66 21.44 -2.66
CA THR A 117 -15.19 21.59 -1.31
C THR A 117 -15.60 23.05 -1.02
N ARG A 118 -16.84 23.24 -0.57
CA ARG A 118 -17.36 24.54 -0.12
C ARG A 118 -17.13 24.78 1.38
N LEU A 119 -16.72 23.76 2.13
CA LEU A 119 -16.58 23.83 3.57
C LEU A 119 -15.27 24.55 3.95
N ASN A 120 -15.38 25.69 4.65
CA ASN A 120 -14.21 26.49 5.01
C ASN A 120 -13.19 25.73 5.86
N SER A 121 -13.63 24.88 6.80
CA SER A 121 -12.71 24.05 7.59
C SER A 121 -11.97 23.00 6.76
N ALA A 122 -12.59 22.49 5.68
CA ALA A 122 -11.93 21.59 4.73
C ALA A 122 -10.85 22.33 3.92
N LYS A 123 -11.12 23.56 3.49
CA LYS A 123 -10.11 24.41 2.81
C LYS A 123 -8.90 24.72 3.70
N ILE A 124 -9.15 25.08 4.96
CA ILE A 124 -8.09 25.32 5.94
C ILE A 124 -7.26 24.05 6.17
N LEU A 125 -7.93 22.91 6.35
CA LEU A 125 -7.24 21.62 6.52
C LEU A 125 -6.43 21.24 5.28
N LEU A 126 -6.98 21.41 4.08
CA LEU A 126 -6.29 21.13 2.81
C LEU A 126 -5.04 22.03 2.65
N GLY A 127 -5.12 23.31 3.01
CA GLY A 127 -3.96 24.19 3.03
C GLY A 127 -2.86 23.69 3.97
N GLY A 128 -3.24 23.19 5.17
CA GLY A 128 -2.31 22.53 6.08
C GLY A 128 -1.69 21.26 5.48
N ILE A 129 -2.51 20.39 4.88
CA ILE A 129 -2.04 19.15 4.24
C ILE A 129 -1.05 19.47 3.10
N ASN A 130 -1.39 20.42 2.23
CA ASN A 130 -0.52 20.85 1.13
C ASN A 130 0.81 21.42 1.65
N THR A 131 0.78 22.16 2.76
CA THR A 131 1.99 22.77 3.35
C THR A 131 2.91 21.74 4.01
N HIS A 132 2.35 20.75 4.71
CA HIS A 132 3.13 19.84 5.56
C HIS A 132 3.43 18.48 4.91
N PHE A 133 2.57 18.00 4.03
CA PHE A 133 2.67 16.66 3.44
C PHE A 133 2.71 16.69 1.91
N GLY A 134 2.04 17.66 1.28
CA GLY A 134 1.90 17.69 -0.18
C GLY A 134 1.16 16.43 -0.66
N THR A 135 1.86 15.57 -1.37
CA THR A 135 1.38 14.26 -1.86
C THR A 135 1.83 13.07 -1.01
N LEU A 136 2.64 13.29 0.03
CA LEU A 136 3.01 12.24 0.97
C LEU A 136 1.81 11.79 1.80
N ALA A 137 1.80 10.51 2.18
CA ALA A 137 0.80 9.97 3.09
C ALA A 137 0.92 10.63 4.47
N PHE A 138 -0.20 10.74 5.17
CA PHE A 138 -0.30 11.26 6.52
C PHE A 138 -1.33 10.46 7.35
N CYS A 139 -1.37 10.75 8.65
CA CYS A 139 -2.35 10.16 9.54
C CYS A 139 -3.02 11.21 10.44
N ARG A 140 -4.17 10.84 11.04
CA ARG A 140 -4.93 11.73 11.93
C ARG A 140 -4.11 12.27 13.10
N ARG A 141 -3.22 11.44 13.67
CA ARG A 141 -2.33 11.85 14.77
C ARG A 141 -1.41 13.01 14.38
N TRP A 142 -0.92 13.04 13.14
CA TRP A 142 -0.07 14.13 12.66
C TRP A 142 -0.87 15.41 12.46
N LEU A 143 -2.13 15.31 12.03
CA LEU A 143 -3.04 16.47 11.99
C LEU A 143 -3.26 17.06 13.38
N ASP A 144 -3.46 16.21 14.40
CA ASP A 144 -3.61 16.65 15.79
C ASP A 144 -2.34 17.36 16.30
N GLN A 145 -1.15 16.80 16.01
CA GLN A 145 0.13 17.42 16.37
C GLN A 145 0.36 18.79 15.71
N LEU A 146 -0.19 19.01 14.52
CA LEU A 146 -0.16 20.29 13.82
C LEU A 146 -1.26 21.27 14.29
N GLY A 147 -2.08 20.88 15.27
CA GLY A 147 -3.14 21.71 15.85
C GLY A 147 -4.50 21.60 15.16
N PHE A 148 -4.67 20.71 14.18
CA PHE A 148 -5.95 20.45 13.52
C PHE A 148 -6.84 19.48 14.35
N ASN A 149 -7.06 19.78 15.63
CA ASN A 149 -7.67 18.87 16.62
C ASN A 149 -9.15 18.47 16.39
N LYS A 150 -9.85 19.09 15.42
CA LYS A 150 -11.26 18.82 15.08
C LYS A 150 -11.43 18.55 13.59
N HIS A 151 -10.47 17.83 13.00
CA HIS A 151 -10.37 17.62 11.56
C HIS A 151 -11.39 16.62 10.96
N ALA A 152 -12.13 15.85 11.76
CA ALA A 152 -12.93 14.71 11.26
C ALA A 152 -13.93 15.08 10.13
N LEU A 153 -14.75 16.11 10.32
CA LEU A 153 -15.72 16.56 9.31
C LEU A 153 -15.04 17.15 8.07
N ALA A 154 -13.97 17.93 8.29
CA ALA A 154 -13.18 18.53 7.22
C ALA A 154 -12.51 17.45 6.36
N LEU A 155 -11.89 16.45 7.00
CA LEU A 155 -11.25 15.33 6.34
C LEU A 155 -12.27 14.48 5.58
N LYS A 156 -13.44 14.19 6.17
CA LYS A 156 -14.52 13.51 5.47
C LYS A 156 -14.95 14.27 4.21
N SER A 157 -15.11 15.60 4.30
CA SER A 157 -15.45 16.42 3.13
C SER A 157 -14.39 16.33 2.02
N LEU A 158 -13.10 16.30 2.37
CA LEU A 158 -12.02 16.15 1.40
C LEU A 158 -11.98 14.74 0.77
N VAL A 159 -12.34 13.71 1.54
CA VAL A 159 -12.48 12.34 1.05
C VAL A 159 -13.68 12.20 0.11
N ASP A 160 -14.85 12.68 0.52
CA ASP A 160 -16.09 12.65 -0.29
C ASP A 160 -15.94 13.44 -1.60
N SER A 161 -15.02 14.42 -1.64
CA SER A 161 -14.73 15.22 -2.83
C SER A 161 -13.56 14.67 -3.66
N GLU A 162 -13.07 13.47 -3.34
CA GLU A 162 -11.96 12.80 -4.03
C GLU A 162 -10.66 13.64 -4.11
N ILE A 163 -10.43 14.52 -3.14
CA ILE A 163 -9.17 15.28 -3.01
C ILE A 163 -8.18 14.46 -2.18
N ILE A 164 -8.67 13.80 -1.13
CA ILE A 164 -7.89 12.92 -0.26
C ILE A 164 -8.41 11.49 -0.41
N ARG A 165 -7.51 10.54 -0.62
CA ARG A 165 -7.80 9.11 -0.63
C ARG A 165 -7.62 8.53 0.79
N PRO A 166 -8.61 7.80 1.35
CA PRO A 166 -8.45 7.03 2.57
C PRO A 166 -7.73 5.70 2.27
N TYR A 167 -6.87 5.26 3.18
CA TYR A 167 -6.22 3.95 3.16
C TYR A 167 -6.55 3.22 4.47
N PRO A 168 -7.70 2.53 4.54
CA PRO A 168 -8.10 1.79 5.73
C PRO A 168 -7.15 0.60 5.98
N PRO A 169 -7.13 0.05 7.22
CA PRO A 169 -6.39 -1.17 7.51
C PRO A 169 -6.79 -2.30 6.55
N LEU A 170 -5.83 -3.11 6.11
CA LEU A 170 -6.09 -4.24 5.21
C LEU A 170 -5.92 -5.55 5.99
N ASN A 171 -7.01 -6.29 6.15
CA ASN A 171 -7.07 -7.46 7.03
C ASN A 171 -7.41 -8.74 6.25
N ASP A 172 -6.68 -9.82 6.54
CA ASP A 172 -7.11 -11.19 6.22
C ASP A 172 -8.19 -11.65 7.24
N ILE A 173 -8.61 -12.91 7.20
CA ILE A 173 -9.65 -13.47 8.07
C ILE A 173 -9.24 -13.39 9.55
N SER A 174 -10.23 -13.18 10.41
CA SER A 174 -10.02 -13.14 11.86
C SER A 174 -9.31 -14.40 12.37
N GLY A 175 -8.34 -14.20 13.27
CA GLY A 175 -7.54 -15.28 13.84
C GLY A 175 -6.42 -15.82 12.95
N SER A 176 -6.27 -15.30 11.72
CA SER A 176 -5.06 -15.55 10.93
C SER A 176 -3.88 -14.73 11.41
N PHE A 177 -2.68 -15.14 11.01
CA PHE A 177 -1.43 -14.42 11.22
C PHE A 177 -0.90 -13.97 9.87
N SER A 178 -0.41 -12.74 9.82
CA SER A 178 0.31 -12.20 8.66
C SER A 178 1.70 -11.72 9.08
N SER A 179 2.63 -11.74 8.14
CA SER A 179 3.96 -11.19 8.28
C SER A 179 4.35 -10.48 6.99
N GLN A 180 5.21 -9.46 7.11
CA GLN A 180 5.71 -8.66 6.01
C GLN A 180 7.22 -8.45 6.17
N MET A 181 7.90 -8.30 5.04
CA MET A 181 9.25 -7.75 4.93
C MET A 181 9.34 -6.96 3.63
N GLU A 182 10.03 -5.83 3.68
CA GLU A 182 10.18 -4.88 2.59
C GLU A 182 11.62 -4.38 2.47
N HIS A 183 12.04 -4.04 1.25
CA HIS A 183 13.24 -3.27 0.98
C HIS A 183 13.03 -2.38 -0.25
N TYR A 184 13.79 -1.28 -0.32
CA TYR A 184 13.82 -0.30 -1.42
C TYR A 184 15.12 -0.34 -2.22
#